data_AF-A0A7T1MAK4-F1
#
_entry.id   AF-A0A7T1MAK4-F1
#
_cell.length_a   1.000
_cell.length_b   1.000
_cell.length_c   1.000
_cell.angle_alpha   90.00
_cell.angle_beta   90.00
_cell.angle_gamma   90.00
#
_symmetry.space_group_name_H-M   'P 1'
#
loop_
_entity.id
_entity.type
_entity.pdbx_description
1 polymer ?
#
loop_
_entity_poly.entity_id
_entity_poly.type
_entity_poly.pdbx_seq_one_letter_code
_entity_poly.pdbx_strand_id
1 'polypeptide(L)' 'MTLHQGQMVRLTSSPDHTYQVLSIDLDSRTCWVRRWPLSRHGSPAFALTLDQLQVLDTARA' A
#
# COMPACT_ATOMS: atom_id res chain seq x y z
N MET A 1 -10.92 -8.38 4.90
CA MET A 1 -9.52 -8.53 4.45
C MET A 1 -8.64 -7.90 5.51
N THR A 2 -7.58 -8.58 5.93
CA THR A 2 -6.64 -8.03 6.91
C THR A 2 -5.45 -7.45 6.14
N LEU A 3 -5.18 -6.17 6.32
CA LEU A 3 -4.00 -5.51 5.74
C LEU A 3 -2.81 -5.75 6.66
N HIS A 4 -1.65 -6.03 6.09
CA HIS A 4 -0.41 -6.27 6.84
C HIS A 4 0.74 -5.41 6.34
N GLN A 5 1.69 -5.11 7.23
CA GLN A 5 2.96 -4.49 6.85
C GLN A 5 3.69 -5.36 5.82
N GLY A 6 4.29 -4.74 4.82
CA GLY A 6 5.00 -5.39 3.72
C GLY A 6 4.10 -5.84 2.57
N GLN A 7 2.78 -5.83 2.74
CA GLN A 7 1.83 -6.24 1.70
C GLN A 7 1.84 -5.29 0.50
N MET A 8 1.65 -5.85 -0.70
CA MET A 8 1.46 -5.07 -1.91
C MET A 8 -0.01 -4.69 -2.08
N VAL A 9 -0.24 -3.44 -2.43
CA VAL A 9 -1.57 -2.86 -2.64
C VAL A 9 -1.57 -1.95 -3.85
N ARG A 10 -2.76 -1.64 -4.34
CA ARG A 10 -3.02 -0.58 -5.32
C ARG A 10 -3.87 0.50 -4.69
N LEU A 11 -3.81 1.70 -5.24
CA LEU A 11 -4.76 2.75 -4.89
C LEU A 11 -5.96 2.65 -5.81
N THR A 12 -7.17 2.88 -5.27
CA THR A 12 -8.39 2.92 -6.08
C THR A 12 -8.34 3.98 -7.17
N SER A 13 -7.66 5.11 -6.92
CA SER A 13 -7.43 6.19 -7.88
C SER A 13 -6.26 5.95 -8.84
N SER A 14 -5.44 4.91 -8.62
CA SER A 14 -4.25 4.62 -9.43
C SER A 14 -4.00 3.12 -9.52
N PRO A 15 -4.88 2.38 -10.22
CA PRO A 15 -4.83 0.92 -10.29
C PRO A 15 -3.61 0.39 -11.04
N ASP A 16 -2.94 1.20 -11.85
CA ASP A 16 -1.74 0.81 -12.60
C ASP A 16 -0.45 0.88 -11.76
N HIS A 17 -0.55 1.29 -10.50
CA HIS A 17 0.60 1.49 -9.62
C HIS A 17 0.51 0.61 -8.39
N THR A 18 1.63 -0.05 -8.09
CA THR A 18 1.76 -0.90 -6.92
C THR A 18 2.46 -0.12 -5.81
N TYR A 19 2.01 -0.36 -4.59
CA TYR A 19 2.54 0.26 -3.39
C TYR A 19 2.78 -0.81 -2.33
N GLN A 20 3.77 -0.57 -1.48
CA GLN A 20 4.08 -1.42 -0.34
C GLN A 20 3.59 -0.75 0.94
N VAL A 21 2.85 -1.48 1.77
CA VAL A 21 2.48 -1.04 3.12
C VAL A 21 3.70 -1.02 4.03
N LEU A 22 3.96 0.12 4.67
CA LEU A 22 5.06 0.32 5.60
C LEU A 22 4.60 0.26 7.05
N SER A 23 3.42 0.79 7.36
CA SER A 23 2.79 0.72 8.67
C SER A 23 1.29 0.94 8.55
N ILE A 24 0.56 0.53 9.58
CA ILE A 24 -0.90 0.66 9.67
C ILE A 24 -1.20 1.28 11.02
N ASP A 25 -1.98 2.36 10.99
CA ASP A 25 -2.56 2.98 12.17
C ASP A 25 -4.06 2.71 12.15
N LEU A 26 -4.50 1.83 13.04
CA LEU A 26 -5.91 1.42 13.12
C LEU A 26 -6.77 2.48 13.80
N ASP A 27 -6.19 3.31 14.68
CA ASP A 27 -6.92 4.36 15.40
C ASP A 27 -7.34 5.46 14.41
N SER A 28 -6.44 5.83 13.50
CA SER A 28 -6.73 6.82 12.45
C SER A 28 -7.21 6.21 11.13
N ARG A 29 -7.39 4.88 11.06
CA ARG A 29 -7.73 4.13 9.83
C ARG A 29 -6.88 4.56 8.63
N THR A 30 -5.60 4.77 8.88
CA THR A 30 -4.63 5.27 7.90
C THR A 30 -3.51 4.26 7.75
N CYS A 31 -2.97 4.12 6.56
CA CYS A 31 -1.75 3.37 6.34
C CYS A 31 -0.70 4.25 5.68
N TRP A 32 0.56 3.92 5.95
CA TRP A 32 1.69 4.51 5.26
C TRP A 32 2.15 3.56 4.18
N VAL A 33 2.30 4.06 2.97
CA VAL A 33 2.80 3.27 1.84
C VAL A 33 3.94 3.98 1.13
N ARG A 34 4.69 3.23 0.33
CA ARG A 34 5.60 3.78 -0.68
C ARG A 34 5.35 3.11 -2.02
N ARG A 35 5.72 3.78 -3.10
CA ARG A 35 5.62 3.21 -4.45
C ARG A 35 6.57 2.01 -4.61
N TRP A 36 6.12 1.03 -5.41
CA TRP A 36 6.88 -0.17 -5.79
C TRP A 36 6.81 -0.39 -7.31
N PRO A 37 7.91 -0.81 -7.97
CA PRO A 37 9.26 -1.05 -7.43
C PRO A 37 9.94 0.23 -6.94
N LEU A 38 10.95 0.07 -6.10
CA LEU A 38 11.74 1.21 -5.61
C LEU A 38 12.52 1.83 -6.77
N SER A 39 12.51 3.17 -6.84
CA SER A 39 13.43 3.87 -7.73
C SER A 39 14.86 3.80 -7.19
N ARG A 40 15.85 4.19 -8.01
CA ARG A 40 17.25 4.33 -7.59
C ARG A 40 17.43 5.21 -6.35
N HIS A 41 16.55 6.18 -6.15
CA HIS A 41 16.55 7.11 -5.01
C HIS A 41 15.56 6.71 -3.92
N GLY A 42 15.03 5.47 -3.97
CA GLY A 42 13.93 5.01 -3.14
C GLY A 42 12.59 5.56 -3.62
N SER A 43 11.58 5.43 -2.77
CA SER A 43 10.26 6.00 -3.03
C SER A 43 9.74 6.62 -1.73
N PRO A 44 9.31 7.89 -1.75
CA PRO A 44 8.85 8.58 -0.55
C PRO A 44 7.62 7.86 0.02
N ALA A 45 7.58 7.81 1.34
CA ALA A 45 6.42 7.31 2.06
C ALA A 45 5.35 8.40 2.15
N PHE A 46 4.09 8.01 2.03
CA PHE A 46 2.95 8.89 2.24
C PHE A 46 1.80 8.13 2.89
N ALA A 47 0.93 8.88 3.56
CA ALA A 47 -0.23 8.37 4.27
C ALA A 47 -1.49 8.41 3.39
N LEU A 48 -2.39 7.45 3.58
CA LEU A 48 -3.70 7.40 2.94
C LEU A 48 -4.69 6.61 3.80
N THR A 49 -5.99 6.85 3.61
CA THR A 49 -7.01 6.13 4.38
C THR A 49 -7.18 4.70 3.86
N LEU A 50 -7.52 3.76 4.73
CA LEU A 50 -7.67 2.34 4.35
C LEU A 50 -8.69 2.13 3.23
N ASP A 51 -9.68 3.02 3.08
CA ASP A 51 -10.72 2.95 2.05
C ASP A 51 -10.19 3.30 0.64
N GLN A 52 -8.99 3.89 0.54
CA GLN A 52 -8.32 4.19 -0.74
C GLN A 52 -7.48 3.02 -1.26
N LEU A 53 -7.46 1.89 -0.56
CA LEU A 53 -6.67 0.72 -0.91
C LEU A 53 -7.50 -0.36 -1.62
N GLN A 54 -6.87 -0.95 -2.63
CA GLN A 54 -7.24 -2.25 -3.16
C GLN A 54 -6.11 -3.23 -2.84
N VAL A 55 -6.39 -4.21 -1.99
CA VAL A 55 -5.43 -5.26 -1.65
C VAL A 55 -5.16 -6.12 -2.88
N LEU A 56 -3.89 -6.32 -3.20
CA LEU A 56 -3.49 -7.30 -4.20
C LEU A 56 -3.50 -8.67 -3.53
N ASP A 57 -4.46 -9.51 -3.93
CA ASP A 57 -4.45 -10.91 -3.54
C ASP A 57 -3.21 -11.57 -4.15
N THR A 58 -2.31 -12.07 -3.31
CA THR A 58 -1.10 -12.78 -3.77
C THR A 58 -1.34 -14.29 -3.85
N ALA A 59 -2.60 -14.74 -3.77
CA ALA A 59 -3.01 -16.10 -4.12
C ALA A 59 -3.38 -16.11 -5.62
N ARG A 60 -2.78 -16.88 -6.52
CA ARG A 60 -1.87 -18.03 -6.49
C ARG A 60 -1.08 -18.00 -7.81
N ALA A 61 0.18 -18.45 -7.79
CA ALA A 61 0.80 -19.03 -8.97
C ALA A 61 0.11 -20.35 -9.35
#